data_AF-A0A356TAZ0-F1
#
_entry.id   AF-A0A356TAZ0-F1
#
_cell.length_a   1.000
_cell.length_b   1.000
_cell.length_c   1.000
_cell.angle_alpha   90.00
_cell.angle_beta   90.00
_cell.angle_gamma   90.00
#
_symmetry.space_group_name_H-M   'P 1'
#
loop_
_entity.id
_entity.type
_entity.pdbx_description
1 polymer ?
#
loop_
_entity_poly.entity_id
_entity_poly.type
_entity_poly.pdbx_seq_one_letter_code
_entity_poly.pdbx_strand_id
1 'polypeptide(L)'
;FLDEIGELGLDEQAMLLHAIEEKRYLPVGADAPVAVDFALLAGTNRDLRAEAAAGRFREDLLARLDVWTFSLPSLAERPEDLEPNLDHELVRQSERLDRVVRMTAEARARFLEFGRHAAWRGNFRDLAAAVIRMSTLAPDRIDLDT
;
A
#
# COMPACT_ATOMS: atom_id res chain seq x y z
N PHE A 1 4.84 10.31 -7.02
CA PHE A 1 4.34 9.64 -5.80
C PHE A 1 5.53 9.39 -4.90
N LEU A 2 5.44 9.73 -3.62
CA LEU A 2 6.45 9.41 -2.61
C LEU A 2 5.82 8.44 -1.61
N ASP A 3 6.30 7.21 -1.58
CA ASP A 3 5.87 6.24 -0.57
C ASP A 3 6.70 6.39 0.70
N GLU A 4 6.10 6.05 1.84
CA GLU A 4 6.74 6.10 3.16
C GLU A 4 7.44 7.44 3.48
N ILE A 5 6.80 8.57 3.19
CA ILE A 5 7.39 9.91 3.41
C ILE A 5 7.83 10.17 4.87
N GLY A 6 7.24 9.45 5.84
CA GLY A 6 7.63 9.51 7.25
C GLY A 6 8.99 8.87 7.57
N GLU A 7 9.63 8.19 6.61
CA GLU A 7 10.97 7.63 6.74
C GLU A 7 12.08 8.63 6.36
N LEU A 8 11.73 9.76 5.72
CA LEU A 8 12.71 10.78 5.34
C LEU A 8 13.40 11.35 6.58
N GLY A 9 14.72 11.53 6.51
CA GLY A 9 15.49 12.31 7.46
C GLY A 9 15.19 13.81 7.37
N LEU A 10 15.53 14.58 8.42
CA LEU A 10 15.20 16.00 8.50
C LEU A 10 15.79 16.84 7.36
N ASP A 11 16.97 16.47 6.84
CA ASP A 11 17.60 17.16 5.70
C ASP A 11 16.85 16.89 4.39
N GLU A 12 16.40 15.65 4.18
CA GLU A 12 15.60 15.27 3.02
C GLU A 12 14.22 15.95 3.06
N GLN A 13 13.63 16.06 4.26
CA GLN A 13 12.41 16.82 4.48
C GLN A 13 12.60 18.31 4.17
N ALA A 14 13.74 18.90 4.56
CA ALA A 14 14.07 20.29 4.23
C ALA A 14 14.20 20.52 2.72
N MET A 15 14.87 19.60 2.03
CA MET A 15 15.02 19.63 0.58
C MET A 15 13.65 19.49 -0.12
N LEU A 16 12.79 18.59 0.35
CA LEU A 16 11.46 18.41 -0.20
C LEU A 16 10.58 19.65 0.02
N LEU A 17 10.61 20.25 1.21
CA LEU A 17 9.90 21.50 1.49
C LEU A 17 10.33 22.60 0.53
N HIS A 18 11.64 22.77 0.32
CA HIS A 18 12.17 23.75 -0.64
C HIS A 18 11.65 23.50 -2.06
N ALA A 19 11.62 22.25 -2.51
CA ALA A 19 11.09 21.89 -3.83
C ALA A 19 9.58 22.18 -3.97
N ILE A 20 8.81 22.02 -2.89
CA ILE A 20 7.37 22.30 -2.87
C ILE A 20 7.11 23.81 -2.94
N GLU A 21 7.84 24.60 -2.15
CA GLU A 21 7.63 26.05 -1.98
C GLU A 21 8.24 26.87 -3.13
N GLU A 22 9.52 26.65 -3.43
CA GLU A 22 10.29 27.44 -4.40
C GLU A 22 10.15 26.92 -5.82
N LYS A 23 9.50 25.76 -6.01
CA LYS A 23 9.40 25.06 -7.30
C LYS A 23 10.77 24.89 -7.95
N ARG A 24 11.80 24.69 -7.13
CA ARG A 24 13.20 24.52 -7.51
C ARG A 24 13.89 23.56 -6.57
N TYR A 25 14.88 22.84 -7.08
CA TYR A 25 15.80 22.08 -6.25
C TYR A 25 17.20 22.07 -6.88
N LEU A 26 18.22 21.72 -6.09
CA LEU A 26 19.58 21.56 -6.55
C LEU A 26 19.89 20.06 -6.68
N PRO A 27 20.04 19.52 -7.90
CA PRO A 27 20.49 18.15 -8.09
C PRO A 27 21.87 17.94 -7.47
N VAL A 28 22.13 16.74 -6.94
CA VAL A 28 23.45 16.40 -6.39
C VAL A 28 24.52 16.57 -7.47
N GLY A 29 25.55 17.38 -7.18
CA GLY A 29 26.65 17.67 -8.10
C GLY A 29 26.36 18.75 -9.14
N ALA A 30 25.19 19.41 -9.09
CA ALA A 30 24.90 20.57 -9.93
C ALA A 30 25.36 21.88 -9.26
N ASP A 31 25.79 22.85 -10.08
CA ASP A 31 26.17 24.19 -9.63
C ASP A 31 24.99 25.17 -9.62
N ALA A 32 23.85 24.79 -10.20
CA ALA A 32 22.68 25.64 -10.34
C ALA A 32 21.37 24.88 -10.09
N PRO A 33 20.38 25.51 -9.43
CA PRO A 33 19.09 24.90 -9.19
C PRO A 33 18.29 24.78 -10.49
N VAL A 34 17.44 23.76 -10.56
CA VAL A 34 16.52 23.52 -11.68
C VAL A 34 15.09 23.77 -11.25
N ALA A 35 14.29 24.34 -12.15
CA ALA A 35 12.86 24.53 -11.93
C ALA A 35 12.10 23.20 -12.06
N VAL A 36 11.07 23.02 -11.24
CA VAL A 36 10.22 21.84 -11.23
C VAL A 36 8.75 22.24 -11.15
N ASP A 37 7.93 21.51 -11.89
CA ASP A 37 6.48 21.58 -11.79
C ASP A 37 5.94 20.17 -11.59
N PHE A 38 5.26 19.95 -10.47
CA PHE A 38 4.76 18.65 -10.07
C PHE A 38 3.57 18.76 -9.11
N ALA A 39 2.71 17.76 -9.16
CA ALA A 39 1.76 17.44 -8.10
C ALA A 39 2.37 16.38 -7.18
N LEU A 40 2.26 16.58 -5.86
CA LEU A 40 2.75 15.62 -4.88
C LEU A 40 1.61 14.75 -4.37
N LEU A 41 1.74 13.44 -4.54
CA LEU A 41 0.99 12.44 -3.81
C LEU A 41 1.98 11.70 -2.91
N ALA A 42 1.71 11.67 -1.60
CA ALA A 42 2.56 11.02 -0.62
C ALA A 42 1.76 9.98 0.18
N GLY A 43 2.39 8.85 0.47
CA GLY A 43 1.88 7.80 1.35
C GLY A 43 2.76 7.65 2.59
N THR A 44 2.17 7.22 3.70
CA THR A 44 2.89 6.87 4.93
C THR A 44 2.06 5.93 5.79
N ASN A 45 2.73 5.04 6.52
CA ASN A 45 2.14 4.22 7.57
C ASN A 45 2.34 4.81 8.98
N ARG A 46 3.10 5.91 9.09
CA ARG A 46 3.37 6.63 10.35
C ARG A 46 2.38 7.77 10.55
N ASP A 47 2.03 8.03 11.81
CA ASP A 47 1.31 9.25 12.19
C ASP A 47 2.27 10.45 12.16
N LEU A 48 2.23 11.23 11.07
CA LEU A 48 3.13 12.37 10.89
C LEU A 48 2.94 13.47 11.95
N ARG A 49 1.76 13.58 12.57
CA ARG A 49 1.55 14.56 13.66
C ARG A 49 2.30 14.11 14.91
N ALA A 50 2.26 12.82 15.22
CA ALA A 50 3.05 12.25 16.30
C ALA A 50 4.56 12.31 16.02
N GLU A 51 4.98 12.05 14.79
CA GLU A 51 6.38 12.17 14.37
C GLU A 51 6.88 13.63 14.46
N ALA A 52 6.03 14.61 14.12
CA ALA A 52 6.34 16.02 14.25
C ALA A 52 6.47 16.45 15.72
N ALA A 53 5.53 16.06 16.57
CA ALA A 53 5.60 16.30 18.01
C ALA A 53 6.84 15.66 18.66
N ALA A 54 7.37 14.58 18.09
CA ALA A 54 8.59 13.92 18.53
C ALA A 54 9.88 14.48 17.87
N GLY A 55 9.78 15.53 17.05
CA GLY A 55 10.91 16.17 16.37
C GLY A 55 11.55 15.35 15.25
N ARG A 56 10.89 14.27 14.80
CA ARG A 56 11.36 13.41 13.70
C ARG A 56 10.80 13.81 12.35
N PHE A 57 9.76 14.64 12.36
CA PHE A 57 9.17 15.22 11.16
C PHE A 57 9.05 16.74 11.32
N ARG A 58 9.30 17.51 10.26
CA ARG A 58 9.20 18.97 10.34
C ARG A 58 7.74 19.42 10.27
N GLU A 59 7.36 20.31 11.19
CA GLU A 59 6.01 20.87 11.25
C GLU A 59 5.66 21.69 10.00
N ASP A 60 6.63 22.39 9.41
CA ASP A 60 6.44 23.20 8.21
C ASP A 60 6.15 22.33 6.97
N LEU A 61 6.86 21.22 6.80
CA LEU A 61 6.56 20.24 5.76
C LEU A 61 5.18 19.59 5.99
N LEU A 62 4.86 19.21 7.24
CA LEU A 62 3.55 18.65 7.56
C LEU A 62 2.41 19.60 7.17
N ALA A 63 2.55 20.90 7.46
CA ALA A 63 1.55 21.90 7.09
C ALA A 63 1.35 22.04 5.57
N ARG A 64 2.39 21.76 4.75
CA ARG A 64 2.27 21.72 3.28
C ARG A 64 1.63 20.44 2.75
N LEU A 65 1.77 19.33 3.47
CA LEU A 65 1.22 18.03 3.07
C LEU A 65 -0.23 17.85 3.54
N ASP A 66 -0.58 18.31 4.74
CA ASP A 66 -1.88 18.06 5.40
C ASP A 66 -3.03 18.93 4.86
N VAL A 67 -2.92 19.39 3.61
CA VAL A 67 -3.99 20.13 2.92
C VAL A 67 -5.13 19.17 2.52
N TRP A 68 -4.78 17.98 2.03
CA TRP A 68 -5.72 16.93 1.67
C TRP A 68 -5.17 15.59 2.12
N THR A 69 -5.73 15.05 3.20
CA THR A 69 -5.32 13.77 3.78
C THR A 69 -6.45 12.75 3.64
N PHE A 70 -6.13 11.61 3.06
CA PHE A 70 -7.05 10.49 2.90
C PHE A 70 -6.53 9.28 3.67
N SER A 71 -7.25 8.89 4.71
CA SER A 71 -6.97 7.65 5.42
C SER A 71 -7.49 6.47 4.59
N LEU A 72 -6.59 5.56 4.20
CA LEU A 72 -6.96 4.33 3.51
C LEU A 72 -7.33 3.26 4.56
N PRO A 73 -8.61 2.82 4.64
CA PRO A 73 -8.98 1.77 5.57
C PRO A 73 -8.28 0.46 5.23
N SER A 74 -7.89 -0.28 6.25
CA SER A 74 -7.38 -1.64 6.18
C SER A 74 -8.43 -2.60 5.62
N LEU A 75 -8.01 -3.75 5.10
CA LEU A 75 -8.93 -4.77 4.57
C LEU A 75 -9.95 -5.26 5.62
N ALA A 76 -9.55 -5.31 6.89
CA ALA A 76 -10.43 -5.69 7.99
C ALA A 76 -11.59 -4.69 8.20
N GLU A 77 -11.41 -3.43 7.81
CA GLU A 77 -12.44 -2.37 7.90
C GLU A 77 -13.36 -2.33 6.67
N ARG A 78 -13.06 -3.11 5.62
CA ARG A 78 -13.81 -3.18 4.36
C ARG A 78 -14.00 -4.62 3.86
N PRO A 79 -14.72 -5.46 4.62
CA PRO A 79 -14.92 -6.87 4.25
C PRO A 79 -15.60 -7.07 2.89
N GLU A 80 -16.32 -6.07 2.37
CA GLU A 80 -16.90 -6.07 1.02
C GLU A 80 -15.85 -6.15 -0.09
N ASP A 81 -14.61 -5.70 0.16
CA ASP A 81 -13.52 -5.75 -0.81
C ASP A 81 -12.89 -7.16 -0.90
N LEU A 82 -13.17 -8.06 0.05
CA LEU A 82 -12.56 -9.41 0.06
C LEU A 82 -12.92 -10.23 -1.17
N GLU A 83 -14.20 -10.26 -1.53
CA GLU A 83 -14.70 -11.13 -2.59
C GLU A 83 -14.21 -10.70 -3.99
N PRO A 84 -14.31 -9.42 -4.39
CA PRO A 84 -13.75 -8.96 -5.66
C PRO A 84 -12.22 -9.15 -5.75
N ASN A 85 -11.51 -8.94 -4.63
CA ASN A 85 -10.05 -9.11 -4.62
C ASN A 85 -9.63 -10.58 -4.66
N LEU A 86 -10.43 -11.48 -4.08
CA LEU A 86 -10.22 -12.92 -4.23
C LEU A 86 -10.36 -13.35 -5.69
N ASP A 87 -11.42 -12.89 -6.37
CA ASP A 87 -11.62 -13.19 -7.79
C ASP A 87 -10.47 -12.63 -8.64
N HIS A 88 -10.02 -11.41 -8.36
CA HIS A 88 -8.85 -10.81 -9.02
C HIS A 88 -7.57 -11.64 -8.81
N GLU A 89 -7.28 -12.04 -7.57
CA GLU A 89 -6.07 -12.82 -7.27
C GLU A 89 -6.12 -14.22 -7.91
N LEU A 90 -7.28 -14.87 -7.99
CA LEU A 90 -7.41 -16.15 -8.69
C LEU A 90 -7.09 -16.03 -10.19
N VAL A 91 -7.55 -14.96 -10.85
CA VAL A 91 -7.18 -14.66 -12.24
C VAL A 91 -5.68 -14.43 -12.36
N ARG A 92 -5.12 -13.58 -11.49
CA ARG A 92 -3.69 -13.26 -11.47
C ARG A 92 -2.81 -14.51 -11.24
N GLN A 93 -3.23 -15.42 -10.36
CA GLN A 93 -2.53 -16.70 -10.16
C GLN A 93 -2.68 -17.63 -11.35
N SER A 94 -3.82 -17.59 -12.06
CA SER A 94 -4.02 -18.38 -13.26
C SER A 94 -3.04 -18.01 -14.37
N GLU A 95 -2.85 -16.69 -14.57
CA GLU A 95 -1.86 -16.16 -15.52
C GLU A 95 -0.43 -16.51 -15.11
N ARG A 96 -0.10 -16.38 -13.82
CA ARG A 96 1.25 -16.65 -13.31
C ARG A 96 1.65 -18.13 -13.40
N LEU A 97 0.70 -19.04 -13.20
CA LEU A 97 0.93 -20.48 -13.18
C LEU A 97 0.69 -21.14 -14.56
N ASP A 98 0.30 -20.36 -15.57
CA ASP A 98 -0.09 -20.83 -16.90
C ASP A 98 -1.13 -21.97 -16.85
N ARG A 99 -2.08 -21.87 -15.92
CA ARG A 99 -3.18 -22.82 -15.74
C ARG A 99 -4.37 -22.14 -15.11
N VAL A 100 -5.59 -22.61 -15.39
CA VAL A 100 -6.77 -22.04 -14.75
C VAL A 100 -6.83 -22.46 -13.28
N VAL A 101 -6.64 -21.51 -12.37
CA VAL A 101 -6.85 -21.70 -10.93
C VAL A 101 -8.33 -21.49 -10.64
N ARG A 102 -8.99 -22.52 -10.13
CA ARG A 102 -10.38 -22.46 -9.68
C ARG A 102 -10.47 -22.80 -8.21
N MET A 103 -11.55 -22.34 -7.58
CA MET A 103 -11.90 -22.69 -6.21
C MET A 103 -13.31 -23.26 -6.20
N THR A 104 -13.55 -24.32 -5.42
CA THR A 104 -14.91 -24.86 -5.24
C THR A 104 -15.79 -23.86 -4.51
N ALA A 105 -17.11 -23.99 -4.67
CA ALA A 105 -18.07 -23.10 -4.02
C ALA A 105 -17.95 -23.19 -2.49
N GLU A 106 -17.73 -24.39 -1.96
CA GLU A 106 -17.59 -24.66 -0.53
C GLU A 106 -16.30 -24.04 0.04
N ALA A 107 -15.16 -24.22 -0.65
CA ALA A 107 -13.89 -23.62 -0.24
C ALA A 107 -13.97 -22.09 -0.30
N ARG A 108 -14.62 -21.54 -1.33
CA ARG A 108 -14.86 -20.11 -1.46
C ARG A 108 -15.69 -19.55 -0.30
N ALA A 109 -16.81 -20.18 0.00
CA ALA A 109 -17.67 -19.75 1.10
C ALA A 109 -16.91 -19.77 2.44
N ARG A 110 -16.16 -20.85 2.71
CA ARG A 110 -15.36 -20.99 3.93
C ARG A 110 -14.24 -19.95 4.01
N PHE A 111 -13.54 -19.69 2.91
CA PHE A 111 -12.47 -18.70 2.86
C PHE A 111 -12.99 -17.28 3.08
N LEU A 112 -14.13 -16.93 2.46
CA LEU A 112 -14.75 -15.62 2.64
C LEU A 112 -15.29 -15.44 4.06
N GLU A 113 -15.90 -16.48 4.65
CA GLU A 113 -16.35 -16.46 6.04
C GLU A 113 -15.17 -16.24 6.99
N PHE A 114 -14.09 -17.02 6.84
CA PHE A 114 -12.85 -16.82 7.58
C PHE A 114 -12.31 -15.40 7.38
N GLY A 115 -12.27 -14.93 6.14
CA GLY A 115 -11.72 -13.63 5.77
C GLY A 115 -12.46 -12.46 6.41
N ARG A 116 -13.79 -12.55 6.61
CA ARG A 116 -14.57 -11.50 7.30
C ARG A 116 -14.17 -11.31 8.77
N HIS A 117 -13.51 -12.30 9.38
CA HIS A 117 -13.12 -12.28 10.79
C HIS A 117 -11.59 -12.29 11.00
N ALA A 118 -10.82 -12.40 9.92
CA ALA A 118 -9.36 -12.40 9.98
C ALA A 118 -8.81 -10.99 10.23
N ALA A 119 -7.66 -10.90 10.89
CA ALA A 119 -7.05 -9.63 11.29
C ALA A 119 -6.40 -8.85 10.13
N TRP A 120 -6.07 -9.51 9.02
CA TRP A 120 -5.44 -8.93 7.82
C TRP A 120 -4.36 -7.88 8.11
N ARG A 121 -3.36 -8.21 8.95
CA ARG A 121 -2.32 -7.24 9.37
C ARG A 121 -1.50 -6.73 8.19
N GLY A 122 -1.26 -7.58 7.19
CA GLY A 122 -0.64 -7.24 5.91
C GLY A 122 -1.62 -6.76 4.85
N ASN A 123 -2.91 -6.57 5.19
CA ASN A 123 -3.98 -6.18 4.27
C ASN A 123 -4.04 -7.11 3.04
N PHE A 124 -4.13 -6.52 1.85
CA PHE A 124 -4.14 -7.23 0.58
C PHE A 124 -2.89 -8.09 0.33
N ARG A 125 -1.75 -7.81 1.00
CA ARG A 125 -0.56 -8.68 0.90
C ARG A 125 -0.81 -10.04 1.55
N ASP A 126 -1.53 -10.08 2.67
CA ASP A 126 -1.90 -11.33 3.34
C ASP A 126 -2.90 -12.12 2.49
N LEU A 127 -3.89 -11.44 1.90
CA LEU A 127 -4.88 -12.03 0.99
C LEU A 127 -4.19 -12.67 -0.22
N ALA A 128 -3.34 -11.90 -0.92
CA ALA A 128 -2.58 -12.38 -2.07
C ALA A 128 -1.68 -13.57 -1.68
N ALA A 129 -0.99 -13.50 -0.54
CA ALA A 129 -0.16 -14.60 -0.06
C ALA A 129 -0.98 -15.87 0.25
N ALA A 130 -2.18 -15.74 0.81
CA ALA A 130 -3.07 -16.87 1.03
C ALA A 130 -3.51 -17.52 -0.29
N VAL A 131 -3.95 -16.71 -1.27
CA VAL A 131 -4.35 -17.21 -2.60
C VAL A 131 -3.17 -17.86 -3.33
N ILE A 132 -1.96 -17.27 -3.26
CA ILE A 132 -0.73 -17.86 -3.81
C ILE A 132 -0.50 -19.26 -3.23
N ARG A 133 -0.59 -19.41 -1.89
CA ARG A 133 -0.37 -20.71 -1.22
C ARG A 133 -1.40 -21.75 -1.66
N MET A 134 -2.69 -21.42 -1.59
CA MET A 134 -3.77 -22.33 -2.01
C MET A 134 -3.62 -22.74 -3.48
N SER A 135 -3.33 -21.78 -4.36
CA SER A 135 -3.14 -22.03 -5.81
C SER A 135 -1.92 -22.89 -6.13
N THR A 136 -0.90 -22.86 -5.27
CA THR A 136 0.33 -23.65 -5.47
C THR A 136 0.17 -25.08 -4.95
N LEU A 137 -0.58 -25.27 -3.86
CA LEU A 137 -0.81 -26.58 -3.25
C LEU A 137 -1.93 -27.38 -3.94
N ALA A 138 -2.92 -26.69 -4.51
CA ALA A 138 -4.04 -27.32 -5.21
C ALA A 138 -3.58 -28.03 -6.50
N PRO A 139 -3.77 -29.36 -6.64
CA PRO A 139 -3.36 -30.09 -7.84
C PRO A 139 -4.20 -29.74 -9.09
N ASP A 140 -5.50 -29.48 -8.91
CA ASP A 140 -6.42 -29.08 -10.00
C ASP A 140 -7.17 -27.80 -9.61
N ARG A 141 -7.93 -27.85 -8.52
CA ARG A 141 -8.68 -26.73 -7.96
C ARG A 141 -8.49 -26.65 -6.45
N ILE A 142 -8.68 -25.45 -5.90
CA ILE A 142 -8.69 -25.20 -4.46
C ILE A 142 -10.01 -25.74 -3.90
N ASP A 143 -9.92 -26.69 -2.98
CA ASP A 143 -11.05 -27.28 -2.27
C ASP A 143 -10.81 -27.22 -0.74
N LEU A 144 -11.59 -27.98 0.05
CA LEU A 144 -11.48 -27.95 1.51
C LEU A 144 -10.30 -28.77 2.07
N ASP A 145 -9.72 -29.64 1.25
CA ASP A 145 -8.64 -30.55 1.65
C ASP A 145 -7.25 -30.00 1.27
N THR A 146 -7.23 -28.91 0.50
CA THR A 146 -6.02 -28.14 0.12
C THR A 146 -5.66 -27.10 1.18
#